data_AF-A0A7J9IJG2-F1
#
_entry.id   AF-A0A7J9IJG2-F1
#
_cell.length_a   1.000
_cell.length_b   1.000
_cell.length_c   1.000
_cell.angle_alpha   90.00
_cell.angle_beta   90.00
_cell.angle_gamma   90.00
#
_symmetry.space_group_name_H-M   'P 1'
#
loop_
_entity.id
_entity.type
_entity.pdbx_description
1 polymer ?
#
loop_
_entity_poly.entity_id
_entity_poly.type
_entity_poly.pdbx_seq_one_letter_code
_entity_poly.pdbx_strand_id
1 'polypeptide(L)'
;HCSTTTATKTFQKCTTLPTQQASIAWTFHPHNATLDLCFFGTFISPSGWVGWGINPTSAEMTGTRALVAFPDPNSGQLVLLPYILDPSVKLQKSPLLSRPLDIHLISSSATLYGGKMATIHNGATVQIYATVKLVPNKTKIHHVWNRGLYVQGYSPTIHPTTSNDLSSITTFDVLSGSAATQHNNVDMLKLVHGILNAISWGLLLPMGAVTARYLRHVQALGPTWFYVHSGIQLSAFFLGTVGFAIGIRMGAMSPGVTYGLHRKLGFAAFCLGALQTLALLFRPKTTHKFRKYWKSYHHFVGYSCVVLGVVNVFQGFEVMGEGRSYAKLGYCLCLSTLVGICIALEVNSWVIFCRKSKEEKMRREGLISGSDKGSGIHSGTHSGIHG
;
A
#
# COMPACT_ATOMS: atom_id res chain seq x y z
N HIS A 1 -15.48 4.30 -23.31
CA HIS A 1 -16.63 4.92 -23.99
C HIS A 1 -17.88 4.09 -23.67
N CYS A 2 -18.96 4.74 -23.24
CA CYS A 2 -20.20 4.08 -22.84
C CYS A 2 -21.26 4.36 -23.91
N SER A 3 -21.74 3.32 -24.60
CA SER A 3 -22.77 3.47 -25.64
C SER A 3 -23.96 2.59 -25.32
N THR A 4 -25.16 3.18 -25.32
CA THR A 4 -26.42 2.46 -25.23
C THR A 4 -26.87 1.88 -26.56
N THR A 5 -26.30 2.33 -27.68
CA THR A 5 -26.68 1.85 -29.01
C THR A 5 -25.55 1.03 -29.60
N THR A 6 -25.89 -0.16 -30.11
CA THR A 6 -25.02 -0.97 -30.97
C THR A 6 -25.65 -1.13 -32.34
N ALA A 7 -24.94 -1.76 -33.27
CA ALA A 7 -25.47 -2.06 -34.60
C ALA A 7 -26.66 -3.05 -34.57
N THR A 8 -26.82 -3.81 -33.47
CA THR A 8 -27.80 -4.89 -33.36
C THR A 8 -28.89 -4.61 -32.34
N LYS A 9 -28.63 -3.82 -31.29
CA LYS A 9 -29.57 -3.61 -30.19
C LYS A 9 -29.37 -2.23 -29.54
N THR A 10 -30.46 -1.70 -28.96
CA THR A 10 -30.44 -0.51 -28.11
C THR A 10 -30.73 -0.89 -26.67
N PHE A 11 -29.99 -0.29 -25.74
CA PHE A 11 -30.04 -0.53 -24.31
C PHE A 11 -30.53 0.73 -23.58
N GLN A 12 -31.14 0.55 -22.41
CA GLN A 12 -31.64 1.68 -21.60
C GLN A 12 -30.53 2.36 -20.80
N LYS A 13 -29.57 1.57 -20.30
CA LYS A 13 -28.51 2.04 -19.41
C LYS A 13 -27.15 1.60 -19.91
N CYS A 14 -26.13 2.35 -19.56
CA CYS A 14 -24.75 1.92 -19.72
C CYS A 14 -23.90 2.47 -18.57
N THR A 15 -22.79 1.79 -18.28
CA THR A 15 -21.76 2.30 -17.38
C THR A 15 -20.35 1.99 -17.91
N THR A 16 -19.41 2.87 -17.62
CA THR A 16 -17.98 2.61 -17.85
C THR A 16 -17.44 1.83 -16.65
N LEU A 17 -16.70 0.77 -16.92
CA LEU A 17 -16.13 -0.07 -15.87
C LEU A 17 -14.82 0.53 -15.35
N PRO A 18 -14.45 0.28 -14.07
CA PRO A 18 -13.30 0.93 -13.44
C PRO A 18 -11.94 0.63 -14.09
N THR A 19 -11.83 -0.49 -14.81
CA THR A 19 -10.56 -0.99 -15.34
C THR A 19 -10.66 -1.36 -16.81
N GLN A 20 -9.51 -1.47 -17.46
CA GLN A 20 -9.35 -1.98 -18.83
C GLN A 20 -10.11 -1.20 -19.92
N GLN A 21 -10.56 0.03 -19.62
CA GLN A 21 -11.38 0.87 -20.52
C GLN A 21 -12.65 0.17 -21.03
N ALA A 22 -13.14 -0.82 -20.27
CA ALA A 22 -14.30 -1.61 -20.63
C ALA A 22 -15.60 -0.86 -20.27
N SER A 23 -16.70 -1.25 -20.89
CA SER A 23 -18.02 -0.73 -20.55
C SER A 23 -19.08 -1.82 -20.68
N ILE A 24 -20.23 -1.59 -20.07
CA ILE A 24 -21.38 -2.48 -20.17
C ILE A 24 -22.63 -1.64 -20.41
N ALA A 25 -23.45 -2.08 -21.36
CA ALA A 25 -24.78 -1.53 -21.61
C ALA A 25 -25.82 -2.62 -21.34
N TRP A 26 -26.96 -2.26 -20.76
CA TRP A 26 -28.00 -3.22 -20.43
C TRP A 26 -29.41 -2.63 -20.44
N THR A 27 -30.37 -3.52 -20.59
CA THR A 27 -31.81 -3.31 -20.37
C THR A 27 -32.29 -4.43 -19.47
N PHE A 28 -32.89 -4.07 -18.34
CA PHE A 28 -33.52 -5.04 -17.45
C PHE A 28 -35.03 -5.01 -17.65
N HIS A 29 -35.64 -6.19 -17.82
CA HIS A 29 -37.07 -6.38 -18.01
C HIS A 29 -37.68 -6.98 -16.73
N PRO A 30 -38.28 -6.17 -15.84
CA PRO A 30 -38.71 -6.63 -14.52
C PRO A 30 -39.78 -7.72 -14.57
N HIS A 31 -40.69 -7.65 -15.55
CA HIS A 31 -41.82 -8.59 -15.67
C HIS A 31 -41.39 -10.05 -15.79
N ASN A 32 -40.31 -10.32 -16.52
CA ASN A 32 -39.82 -11.69 -16.75
C ASN A 32 -38.47 -11.97 -16.06
N ALA A 33 -37.98 -11.01 -15.27
CA ALA A 33 -36.66 -11.02 -14.63
C ALA A 33 -35.51 -11.26 -15.63
N THR A 34 -35.62 -10.71 -16.84
CA THR A 34 -34.63 -10.93 -17.90
C THR A 34 -33.69 -9.72 -18.01
N LEU A 35 -32.39 -9.98 -18.08
CA LEU A 35 -31.35 -8.99 -18.29
C LEU A 35 -30.74 -9.16 -19.69
N ASP A 36 -30.96 -8.16 -20.54
CA ASP A 36 -30.27 -8.01 -21.81
C ASP A 36 -29.05 -7.14 -21.60
N LEU A 37 -27.87 -7.60 -22.03
CA LEU A 37 -26.65 -6.79 -21.91
C LEU A 37 -25.69 -6.96 -23.08
N CYS A 38 -24.82 -5.97 -23.22
CA CYS A 38 -23.66 -5.96 -24.09
C CYS A 38 -22.45 -5.47 -23.30
N PHE A 39 -21.44 -6.33 -23.19
CA PHE A 39 -20.12 -5.97 -22.68
C PHE A 39 -19.21 -5.52 -23.81
N PHE A 40 -18.47 -4.43 -23.59
CA PHE A 40 -17.48 -3.90 -24.51
C PHE A 40 -16.10 -4.07 -23.89
N GLY A 41 -15.26 -4.87 -24.54
CA GLY A 41 -13.87 -5.09 -24.14
C GLY A 41 -12.92 -4.94 -25.31
N THR A 42 -11.61 -4.91 -25.02
CA THR A 42 -10.58 -4.76 -26.05
C THR A 42 -9.55 -5.87 -25.97
N PHE A 43 -9.22 -6.46 -27.11
CA PHE A 43 -8.11 -7.42 -27.23
C PHE A 43 -6.78 -6.73 -26.98
N ILE A 44 -5.84 -7.43 -26.34
CA ILE A 44 -4.45 -6.98 -26.13
C ILE A 44 -3.45 -7.70 -27.03
N SER A 45 -3.93 -8.60 -27.88
CA SER A 45 -3.15 -9.46 -28.76
C SER A 45 -4.04 -10.02 -29.87
N PRO A 46 -3.53 -10.22 -31.09
CA PRO A 46 -4.29 -10.83 -32.19
C PRO A 46 -4.71 -12.28 -31.91
N SER A 47 -4.00 -12.99 -31.05
CA SER A 47 -4.35 -14.36 -30.62
C SER A 47 -5.04 -14.40 -29.26
N GLY A 48 -5.30 -13.23 -28.67
CA GLY A 48 -5.78 -13.06 -27.31
C GLY A 48 -7.23 -13.45 -27.10
N TRP A 49 -7.68 -13.28 -25.87
CA TRP A 49 -9.07 -13.50 -25.49
C TRP A 49 -9.59 -12.33 -24.66
N VAL A 50 -10.91 -12.12 -24.70
CA VAL A 50 -11.62 -11.15 -23.88
C VAL A 50 -12.82 -11.86 -23.25
N GLY A 51 -12.94 -11.77 -21.93
CA GLY A 51 -13.96 -12.47 -21.17
C GLY A 51 -14.79 -11.51 -20.32
N TRP A 52 -16.08 -11.80 -20.24
CA TRP A 52 -17.01 -11.19 -19.29
C TRP A 52 -17.88 -12.26 -18.67
N GLY A 53 -18.23 -12.11 -17.40
CA GLY A 53 -19.08 -13.07 -16.72
C GLY A 53 -19.80 -12.51 -15.51
N ILE A 54 -20.69 -13.35 -14.98
CA ILE A 54 -21.44 -13.11 -13.76
C ILE A 54 -21.00 -14.11 -12.71
N ASN A 55 -20.71 -13.64 -11.51
CA ASN A 55 -20.52 -14.50 -10.35
C ASN A 55 -21.79 -14.47 -9.49
N PRO A 56 -22.45 -15.62 -9.25
CA PRO A 56 -23.72 -15.67 -8.52
C PRO A 56 -23.57 -15.47 -7.01
N THR A 57 -22.37 -15.57 -6.46
CA THR A 57 -22.12 -15.57 -5.00
C THR A 57 -21.34 -14.36 -4.51
N SER A 58 -20.33 -13.90 -5.24
CA SER A 58 -19.34 -12.92 -4.75
C SER A 58 -18.72 -12.12 -5.90
N ALA A 59 -18.18 -10.94 -5.62
CA ALA A 59 -17.42 -10.16 -6.60
C ALA A 59 -15.97 -10.67 -6.70
N GLU A 60 -15.77 -11.85 -7.28
CA GLU A 60 -14.43 -12.43 -7.49
C GLU A 60 -14.37 -13.33 -8.74
N MET A 61 -13.16 -13.60 -9.25
CA MET A 61 -12.98 -14.42 -10.46
C MET A 61 -13.42 -15.87 -10.26
N THR A 62 -13.02 -16.49 -9.15
CA THR A 62 -13.43 -17.86 -8.81
C THR A 62 -14.93 -17.91 -8.52
N GLY A 63 -15.64 -18.83 -9.17
CA GLY A 63 -17.10 -18.90 -9.17
C GLY A 63 -17.76 -18.11 -10.30
N THR A 64 -17.00 -17.47 -11.19
CA THR A 64 -17.59 -16.75 -12.32
C THR A 64 -18.08 -17.70 -13.41
N ARG A 65 -19.27 -17.42 -13.94
CA ARG A 65 -19.81 -18.02 -15.16
C ARG A 65 -19.51 -17.05 -16.28
N ALA A 66 -18.48 -17.37 -17.05
CA ALA A 66 -17.86 -16.47 -18.02
C ALA A 66 -18.22 -16.86 -19.45
N LEU A 67 -18.40 -15.86 -20.29
CA LEU A 67 -18.39 -15.95 -21.74
C LEU A 67 -17.08 -15.35 -22.23
N VAL A 68 -16.30 -16.14 -22.97
CA VAL A 68 -14.96 -15.73 -23.42
C VAL A 68 -14.91 -15.76 -24.93
N ALA A 69 -14.57 -14.60 -25.51
CA ALA A 69 -14.45 -14.36 -26.93
C ALA A 69 -12.98 -14.41 -27.37
N PHE A 70 -12.68 -15.15 -28.43
CA PHE A 70 -11.33 -15.30 -28.97
C PHE A 70 -11.36 -15.75 -30.44
N PRO A 71 -10.26 -15.60 -31.21
CA PRO A 71 -10.17 -16.19 -32.54
C PRO A 71 -10.09 -17.72 -32.44
N ASP A 72 -10.94 -18.42 -33.17
CA ASP A 72 -10.88 -19.86 -33.31
C ASP A 72 -9.49 -20.28 -33.84
N PRO A 73 -8.78 -21.23 -33.21
CA PRO A 73 -7.40 -21.58 -33.59
C PRO A 73 -7.25 -22.12 -35.01
N ASN A 74 -8.33 -22.67 -35.58
CA ASN A 74 -8.30 -23.31 -36.90
C ASN A 74 -8.72 -22.34 -38.01
N SER A 75 -9.77 -21.55 -37.76
CA SER A 75 -10.39 -20.67 -38.77
C SER A 75 -10.07 -19.18 -38.59
N GLY A 76 -9.57 -18.78 -37.43
CA GLY A 76 -9.34 -17.37 -37.06
C GLY A 76 -10.63 -16.57 -36.82
N GLN A 77 -11.81 -17.18 -36.98
CA GLN A 77 -13.09 -16.51 -36.78
C GLN A 77 -13.36 -16.26 -35.30
N LEU A 78 -14.08 -15.18 -34.98
CA LEU A 78 -14.46 -14.91 -33.59
C LEU A 78 -15.43 -15.98 -33.09
N VAL A 79 -15.02 -16.68 -32.04
CA VAL A 79 -15.85 -17.65 -31.31
C VAL A 79 -16.13 -17.14 -29.90
N LEU A 80 -17.30 -17.49 -29.35
CA LEU A 80 -17.70 -17.21 -27.97
C LEU A 80 -18.01 -18.53 -27.27
N LEU A 81 -17.26 -18.88 -26.23
CA LEU A 81 -17.48 -20.11 -25.46
C LEU A 81 -17.78 -19.83 -23.98
N PRO A 82 -18.64 -20.66 -23.35
CA PRO A 82 -18.93 -20.59 -21.92
C PRO A 82 -17.90 -21.33 -21.07
N TYR A 83 -17.54 -20.75 -19.94
CA TYR A 83 -16.63 -21.34 -18.96
C TYR A 83 -17.13 -21.12 -17.53
N ILE A 84 -17.01 -22.14 -16.69
CA ILE A 84 -17.23 -22.02 -15.25
C ILE A 84 -15.86 -22.01 -14.57
N LEU A 85 -15.51 -20.87 -13.99
CA LEU A 85 -14.23 -20.65 -13.34
C LEU A 85 -14.29 -21.20 -11.92
N ASP A 86 -13.58 -22.29 -11.65
CA ASP A 86 -13.43 -22.85 -10.29
C ASP A 86 -12.06 -22.47 -9.67
N PRO A 87 -11.76 -22.82 -8.41
CA PRO A 87 -10.50 -22.42 -7.78
C PRO A 87 -9.23 -22.87 -8.52
N SER A 88 -9.30 -23.89 -9.39
CA SER A 88 -8.14 -24.37 -10.17
C SER A 88 -7.58 -23.32 -11.13
N VAL A 89 -8.39 -22.34 -11.55
CA VAL A 89 -7.95 -21.30 -12.51
C VAL A 89 -6.88 -20.37 -11.94
N LYS A 90 -6.69 -20.33 -10.60
CA LYS A 90 -5.66 -19.50 -9.96
C LYS A 90 -4.23 -19.94 -10.30
N LEU A 91 -4.03 -21.24 -10.50
CA LEU A 91 -2.74 -21.82 -10.87
C LEU A 91 -2.75 -22.39 -12.29
N GLN A 92 -3.96 -22.67 -12.83
CA GLN A 92 -4.21 -23.21 -14.16
C GLN A 92 -3.24 -24.33 -14.55
N LYS A 93 -3.10 -25.34 -13.67
CA LYS A 93 -2.22 -26.51 -13.90
C LYS A 93 -2.69 -27.38 -15.07
N SER A 94 -3.97 -27.29 -15.43
CA SER A 94 -4.61 -27.99 -16.53
C SER A 94 -5.39 -27.02 -17.42
N PRO A 95 -5.64 -27.35 -18.70
CA PRO A 95 -6.45 -26.54 -19.59
C PRO A 95 -7.85 -26.28 -19.03
N LEU A 96 -8.35 -25.06 -19.22
CA LEU A 96 -9.72 -24.69 -18.88
C LEU A 96 -10.65 -25.14 -20.00
N LEU A 97 -11.58 -26.04 -19.68
CA LEU A 97 -12.49 -26.62 -20.65
C LEU A 97 -13.83 -25.87 -20.69
N SER A 98 -14.32 -25.62 -21.90
CA SER A 98 -15.65 -25.05 -22.13
C SER A 98 -16.73 -26.04 -21.69
N ARG A 99 -17.76 -25.52 -21.02
CA ARG A 99 -18.94 -26.30 -20.60
C ARG A 99 -20.17 -25.41 -20.46
N PRO A 100 -21.39 -25.95 -20.63
CA PRO A 100 -22.62 -25.20 -20.42
C PRO A 100 -22.64 -24.50 -19.05
N LEU A 101 -23.14 -23.27 -19.02
CA LEU A 101 -23.29 -22.53 -17.78
C LEU A 101 -24.46 -23.10 -16.97
N ASP A 102 -24.32 -23.08 -15.66
CA ASP A 102 -25.37 -23.43 -14.69
C ASP A 102 -26.22 -22.22 -14.26
N ILE A 103 -26.11 -21.12 -15.01
CA ILE A 103 -27.04 -19.99 -14.99
C ILE A 103 -27.96 -20.06 -16.20
N HIS A 104 -29.16 -19.49 -16.09
CA HIS A 104 -30.15 -19.51 -17.16
C HIS A 104 -29.80 -18.47 -18.25
N LEU A 105 -28.83 -18.83 -19.10
CA LEU A 105 -28.43 -18.08 -20.29
C LEU A 105 -29.40 -18.40 -21.43
N ILE A 106 -30.20 -17.40 -21.83
CA ILE A 106 -31.19 -17.53 -22.91
C ILE A 106 -30.51 -17.43 -24.27
N SER A 107 -29.58 -16.49 -24.43
CA SER A 107 -28.82 -16.31 -25.66
C SER A 107 -27.49 -15.62 -25.39
N SER A 108 -26.51 -15.89 -26.25
CA SER A 108 -25.21 -15.21 -26.24
C SER A 108 -24.63 -15.13 -27.64
N SER A 109 -23.98 -14.02 -27.96
CA SER A 109 -23.24 -13.86 -29.22
C SER A 109 -22.10 -12.87 -29.04
N ALA A 110 -21.12 -12.89 -29.93
CA ALA A 110 -20.05 -11.92 -29.94
C ALA A 110 -19.83 -11.37 -31.34
N THR A 111 -19.53 -10.07 -31.43
CA THR A 111 -19.21 -9.40 -32.69
C THR A 111 -18.06 -8.42 -32.48
N LEU A 112 -17.26 -8.20 -33.51
CA LEU A 112 -16.26 -7.13 -33.48
C LEU A 112 -16.91 -5.79 -33.77
N TYR A 113 -16.42 -4.75 -33.10
CA TYR A 113 -16.77 -3.38 -33.40
C TYR A 113 -16.22 -3.02 -34.79
N GLY A 114 -17.06 -2.47 -35.67
CA GLY A 114 -16.73 -2.27 -37.10
C GLY A 114 -17.34 -3.31 -38.05
N GLY A 115 -18.05 -4.32 -37.52
CA GLY A 115 -18.86 -5.25 -38.34
C GLY A 115 -18.04 -6.33 -39.05
N LYS A 116 -18.55 -6.82 -40.19
CA LYS A 116 -18.03 -8.02 -40.88
C LYS A 116 -16.59 -7.89 -41.40
N MET A 117 -16.09 -6.67 -41.58
CA MET A 117 -14.75 -6.39 -42.09
C MET A 117 -13.73 -6.18 -40.96
N ALA A 118 -14.17 -6.17 -39.70
CA ALA A 118 -13.27 -5.99 -38.57
C ALA A 118 -12.42 -7.25 -38.33
N THR A 119 -11.15 -7.05 -38.01
CA THR A 119 -10.19 -8.12 -37.72
C THR A 119 -9.71 -8.06 -36.28
N ILE A 120 -9.29 -9.20 -35.74
CA ILE A 120 -8.76 -9.28 -34.37
C ILE A 120 -7.29 -8.82 -34.40
N HIS A 121 -7.00 -7.76 -33.65
CA HIS A 121 -5.68 -7.15 -33.52
C HIS A 121 -5.57 -6.51 -32.13
N ASN A 122 -4.37 -6.06 -31.77
CA ASN A 122 -4.20 -5.34 -30.51
C ASN A 122 -5.01 -4.03 -30.53
N GLY A 123 -5.88 -3.84 -29.53
CA GLY A 123 -6.82 -2.72 -29.46
C GLY A 123 -8.17 -2.97 -30.12
N ALA A 124 -8.36 -4.10 -30.82
CA ALA A 124 -9.65 -4.45 -31.42
C ALA A 124 -10.73 -4.53 -30.34
N THR A 125 -11.86 -3.84 -30.56
CA THR A 125 -12.98 -3.84 -29.62
C THR A 125 -13.95 -4.97 -29.96
N VAL A 126 -14.34 -5.74 -28.95
CA VAL A 126 -15.35 -6.81 -29.04
C VAL A 126 -16.59 -6.44 -28.24
N GLN A 127 -17.73 -6.81 -28.78
CA GLN A 127 -19.05 -6.72 -28.16
C GLN A 127 -19.52 -8.13 -27.83
N ILE A 128 -19.73 -8.43 -26.54
CA ILE A 128 -20.28 -9.70 -26.08
C ILE A 128 -21.72 -9.44 -25.62
N TYR A 129 -22.68 -9.99 -26.35
CA TYR A 129 -24.10 -9.93 -26.03
C TYR A 129 -24.49 -11.14 -25.19
N ALA A 130 -25.31 -10.90 -24.17
CA ALA A 130 -25.91 -11.96 -23.38
C ALA A 130 -27.33 -11.58 -22.96
N THR A 131 -28.21 -12.57 -22.96
CA THR A 131 -29.55 -12.49 -22.39
C THR A 131 -29.63 -13.51 -21.26
N VAL A 132 -29.76 -13.06 -20.02
CA VAL A 132 -29.74 -13.92 -18.84
C VAL A 132 -31.02 -13.74 -18.05
N LYS A 133 -31.64 -14.85 -17.63
CA LYS A 133 -32.75 -14.80 -16.67
C LYS A 133 -32.19 -14.75 -15.26
N LEU A 134 -32.49 -13.67 -14.56
CA LEU A 134 -32.08 -13.45 -13.18
C LEU A 134 -33.03 -14.15 -12.21
N VAL A 135 -32.52 -14.40 -11.00
CA VAL A 135 -33.37 -14.83 -9.89
C VAL A 135 -34.28 -13.65 -9.50
N PRO A 136 -35.60 -13.85 -9.36
CA PRO A 136 -36.51 -12.80 -8.93
C PRO A 136 -36.02 -12.12 -7.64
N ASN A 137 -36.20 -10.81 -7.53
CA ASN A 137 -35.76 -9.98 -6.39
C ASN A 137 -34.24 -9.93 -6.13
N LYS A 138 -33.39 -10.48 -7.02
CA LYS A 138 -31.93 -10.29 -6.98
C LYS A 138 -31.47 -9.42 -8.14
N THR A 139 -31.39 -8.12 -7.88
CA THR A 139 -31.03 -7.09 -8.87
C THR A 139 -29.56 -6.66 -8.80
N LYS A 140 -28.86 -7.02 -7.72
CA LYS A 140 -27.42 -6.81 -7.58
C LYS A 140 -26.66 -7.94 -8.26
N ILE A 141 -25.87 -7.60 -9.27
CA ILE A 141 -25.13 -8.56 -10.08
C ILE A 141 -23.63 -8.30 -9.92
N HIS A 142 -22.88 -9.36 -9.62
CA HIS A 142 -21.42 -9.31 -9.58
C HIS A 142 -20.87 -9.59 -10.97
N HIS A 143 -20.25 -8.58 -11.57
CA HIS A 143 -19.64 -8.65 -12.87
C HIS A 143 -18.14 -8.81 -12.75
N VAL A 144 -17.59 -9.68 -13.59
CA VAL A 144 -16.15 -9.92 -13.70
C VAL A 144 -15.77 -9.85 -15.17
N TRP A 145 -14.67 -9.20 -15.49
CA TRP A 145 -14.13 -9.18 -16.84
C TRP A 145 -12.62 -9.29 -16.82
N ASN A 146 -12.06 -9.82 -17.90
CA ASN A 146 -10.62 -9.76 -18.11
C ASN A 146 -10.26 -10.01 -19.57
N ARG A 147 -8.96 -9.97 -19.87
CA ARG A 147 -8.40 -10.21 -21.20
C ARG A 147 -7.02 -10.84 -21.09
N GLY A 148 -6.66 -11.69 -22.05
CA GLY A 148 -5.38 -12.38 -22.06
C GLY A 148 -4.68 -12.36 -23.40
N LEU A 149 -3.40 -12.75 -23.39
CA LEU A 149 -2.50 -12.62 -24.54
C LEU A 149 -2.71 -13.70 -25.61
N TYR A 150 -3.13 -14.90 -25.22
CA TYR A 150 -3.36 -16.00 -26.15
C TYR A 150 -4.27 -17.09 -25.58
N VAL A 151 -4.77 -17.96 -26.46
CA VAL A 151 -5.52 -19.18 -26.12
C VAL A 151 -4.69 -20.39 -26.51
N GLN A 152 -4.68 -21.44 -25.68
CA GLN A 152 -4.07 -22.74 -26.01
C GLN A 152 -5.17 -23.73 -26.39
N GLY A 153 -5.28 -24.04 -27.68
CA GLY A 153 -6.45 -24.75 -28.21
C GLY A 153 -7.72 -23.93 -27.94
N TYR A 154 -8.66 -24.50 -27.18
CA TYR A 154 -9.87 -23.79 -26.73
C TYR A 154 -9.82 -23.40 -25.24
N SER A 155 -8.63 -23.35 -24.64
CA SER A 155 -8.42 -22.95 -23.24
C SER A 155 -7.80 -21.55 -23.17
N PRO A 156 -8.54 -20.53 -22.70
CA PRO A 156 -7.98 -19.21 -22.41
C PRO A 156 -6.83 -19.32 -21.41
N THR A 157 -5.68 -18.72 -21.70
CA THR A 157 -4.56 -18.72 -20.75
C THR A 157 -4.74 -17.68 -19.65
N ILE A 158 -3.97 -17.79 -18.58
CA ILE A 158 -4.01 -16.82 -17.47
C ILE A 158 -3.84 -15.40 -17.99
N HIS A 159 -4.71 -14.49 -17.56
CA HIS A 159 -4.61 -13.08 -17.90
C HIS A 159 -3.43 -12.43 -17.17
N PRO A 160 -2.91 -11.29 -17.64
CA PRO A 160 -1.96 -10.50 -16.88
C PRO A 160 -2.48 -10.20 -15.47
N THR A 161 -1.61 -10.24 -14.46
CA THR A 161 -2.01 -10.10 -13.04
C THR A 161 -1.61 -8.73 -12.48
N THR A 162 -1.71 -7.67 -13.30
CA THR A 162 -1.45 -6.32 -12.80
C THR A 162 -2.57 -5.87 -11.85
N SER A 163 -2.34 -4.80 -11.08
CA SER A 163 -3.38 -4.24 -10.19
C SER A 163 -4.66 -3.89 -10.94
N ASN A 164 -4.55 -3.40 -12.17
CA ASN A 164 -5.69 -3.06 -13.03
C ASN A 164 -6.46 -4.31 -13.49
N ASP A 165 -5.77 -5.43 -13.72
CA ASP A 165 -6.42 -6.68 -14.12
C ASP A 165 -7.10 -7.37 -12.95
N LEU A 166 -6.45 -7.41 -11.79
CA LEU A 166 -6.97 -8.03 -10.57
C LEU A 166 -8.15 -7.26 -9.94
N SER A 167 -8.31 -5.98 -10.28
CA SER A 167 -9.44 -5.15 -9.86
C SER A 167 -10.60 -5.13 -10.87
N SER A 168 -10.58 -5.99 -11.90
CA SER A 168 -11.62 -6.08 -12.94
C SER A 168 -12.87 -6.83 -12.47
N ILE A 169 -13.43 -6.33 -11.36
CA ILE A 169 -14.64 -6.80 -10.70
C ILE A 169 -15.51 -5.59 -10.35
N THR A 170 -16.82 -5.73 -10.44
CA THR A 170 -17.75 -4.70 -9.95
C THR A 170 -19.09 -5.30 -9.56
N THR A 171 -19.83 -4.60 -8.72
CA THR A 171 -21.21 -4.95 -8.37
C THR A 171 -22.08 -3.73 -8.56
N PHE A 172 -23.11 -3.84 -9.39
CA PHE A 172 -24.10 -2.78 -9.52
C PHE A 172 -25.50 -3.38 -9.51
N ASP A 173 -26.46 -2.55 -9.11
CA ASP A 173 -27.86 -2.90 -9.18
C ASP A 173 -28.38 -2.59 -10.59
N VAL A 174 -28.93 -3.60 -11.29
CA VAL A 174 -29.38 -3.45 -12.67
C VAL A 174 -30.62 -2.56 -12.81
N LEU A 175 -31.43 -2.40 -11.74
CA LEU A 175 -32.59 -1.52 -11.72
C LEU A 175 -32.20 -0.07 -11.56
N SER A 176 -31.35 0.28 -10.59
CA SER A 176 -30.94 1.67 -10.39
C SER A 176 -29.85 2.07 -11.38
N GLY A 177 -28.98 1.13 -11.76
CA GLY A 177 -27.74 1.38 -12.49
C GLY A 177 -26.66 2.03 -11.63
N SER A 178 -26.91 2.19 -10.33
CA SER A 178 -25.91 2.63 -9.38
C SER A 178 -24.99 1.46 -9.06
N ALA A 179 -23.69 1.71 -9.17
CA ALA A 179 -22.70 0.85 -8.52
C ALA A 179 -23.12 0.69 -7.05
N ALA A 180 -23.15 -0.54 -6.55
CA ALA A 180 -23.33 -0.73 -5.12
C ALA A 180 -22.19 0.04 -4.45
N THR A 181 -22.52 0.94 -3.52
CA THR A 181 -21.52 1.64 -2.73
C THR A 181 -20.75 0.58 -1.94
N GLN A 182 -19.67 0.06 -2.53
CA GLN A 182 -18.69 -0.65 -1.74
C GLN A 182 -18.08 0.42 -0.85
N HIS A 183 -18.45 0.42 0.42
CA HIS A 183 -17.57 0.94 1.45
C HIS A 183 -16.27 0.15 1.29
N ASN A 184 -15.33 0.71 0.53
CA ASN A 184 -14.03 0.10 0.29
C ASN A 184 -13.25 0.19 1.59
N ASN A 185 -13.54 -0.71 2.53
CA ASN A 185 -12.78 -0.87 3.77
C ASN A 185 -11.28 -0.97 3.45
N VAL A 186 -10.93 -1.53 2.30
CA VAL A 186 -9.55 -1.60 1.80
C VAL A 186 -8.95 -0.21 1.54
N ASP A 187 -9.70 0.74 0.97
CA ASP A 187 -9.18 2.08 0.70
C ASP A 187 -9.04 2.91 1.99
N MET A 188 -9.98 2.78 2.92
CA MET A 188 -9.82 3.33 4.27
C MET A 188 -8.59 2.74 4.97
N LEU A 189 -8.40 1.41 4.89
CA LEU A 189 -7.25 0.74 5.48
C LEU A 189 -5.92 1.16 4.83
N LYS A 190 -5.89 1.36 3.50
CA LYS A 190 -4.71 1.95 2.80
C LYS A 190 -4.37 3.31 3.38
N LEU A 191 -5.36 4.18 3.54
CA LEU A 191 -5.17 5.52 4.11
C LEU A 191 -4.64 5.46 5.54
N VAL A 192 -5.29 4.69 6.41
CA VAL A 192 -4.89 4.54 7.82
C VAL A 192 -3.49 3.91 7.93
N HIS A 193 -3.20 2.88 7.14
CA HIS A 193 -1.87 2.28 7.08
C HIS A 193 -0.79 3.30 6.67
N GLY A 194 -1.06 4.08 5.63
CA GLY A 194 -0.16 5.13 5.14
C GLY A 194 0.13 6.19 6.20
N ILE A 195 -0.92 6.75 6.82
CA ILE A 195 -0.79 7.79 7.87
C ILE A 195 -0.04 7.25 9.09
N LEU A 196 -0.45 6.09 9.62
CA LEU A 196 0.18 5.51 10.80
C LEU A 196 1.67 5.26 10.58
N ASN A 197 2.06 4.70 9.42
CA ASN A 197 3.45 4.38 9.14
C ASN A 197 4.30 5.60 8.75
N ALA A 198 3.71 6.62 8.12
CA ALA A 198 4.40 7.88 7.86
C ALA A 198 4.72 8.61 9.18
N ILE A 199 3.78 8.64 10.13
CA ILE A 199 4.00 9.24 11.45
C ILE A 199 4.99 8.40 12.26
N SER A 200 4.84 7.08 12.30
CA SER A 200 5.67 6.22 13.14
C SER A 200 7.09 6.01 12.61
N TRP A 201 7.23 5.27 11.51
CA TRP A 201 8.52 4.93 10.90
C TRP A 201 9.16 6.12 10.20
N GLY A 202 8.33 7.00 9.64
CA GLY A 202 8.78 8.13 8.82
C GLY A 202 9.15 9.39 9.61
N LEU A 203 8.61 9.62 10.80
CA LEU A 203 8.84 10.85 11.58
C LEU A 203 9.26 10.57 13.03
N LEU A 204 8.48 9.81 13.80
CA LEU A 204 8.77 9.57 15.22
C LEU A 204 10.12 8.86 15.43
N LEU A 205 10.47 7.87 14.59
CA LEU A 205 11.77 7.20 14.68
C LEU A 205 12.97 8.14 14.47
N PRO A 206 13.03 8.93 13.37
CA PRO A 206 14.02 9.99 13.21
C PRO A 206 14.05 10.97 14.40
N MET A 207 12.89 11.47 14.83
CA MET A 207 12.80 12.42 15.95
C MET A 207 13.37 11.83 17.24
N GLY A 208 13.07 10.56 17.56
CA GLY A 208 13.63 9.87 18.71
C GLY A 208 15.15 9.78 18.64
N ALA A 209 15.73 9.49 17.47
CA ALA A 209 17.18 9.47 17.27
C ALA A 209 17.83 10.85 17.49
N VAL A 210 17.19 11.91 16.98
CA VAL A 210 17.62 13.31 17.17
C VAL A 210 17.57 13.70 18.65
N THR A 211 16.48 13.37 19.35
CA THR A 211 16.34 13.58 20.81
C THR A 211 17.50 12.94 21.58
N ALA A 212 17.82 11.68 21.30
CA ALA A 212 18.94 11.00 21.97
C ALA A 212 20.30 11.60 21.64
N ARG A 213 20.51 12.08 20.41
CA ARG A 213 21.77 12.70 19.99
C ARG A 213 22.00 14.01 20.74
N TYR A 214 21.03 14.91 20.74
CA TYR A 214 21.25 16.28 21.22
C TYR A 214 20.91 16.48 22.70
N LEU A 215 19.81 15.91 23.21
CA LEU A 215 19.42 16.13 24.61
C LEU A 215 20.34 15.42 25.60
N ARG A 216 21.03 14.35 25.19
CA ARG A 216 21.98 13.62 26.04
C ARG A 216 23.15 14.48 26.55
N HIS A 217 23.50 15.54 25.82
CA HIS A 217 24.61 16.43 26.19
C HIS A 217 24.18 17.58 27.12
N VAL A 218 22.88 17.73 27.36
CA VAL A 218 22.34 18.79 28.23
C VAL A 218 22.37 18.30 29.68
N GLN A 219 23.38 18.74 30.44
CA GLN A 219 23.59 18.34 31.83
C GLN A 219 22.37 18.61 32.72
N ALA A 220 21.66 19.72 32.48
CA ALA A 220 20.44 20.08 33.21
C ALA A 220 19.31 19.05 33.09
N LEU A 221 19.28 18.25 32.02
CA LEU A 221 18.24 17.25 31.80
C LEU A 221 18.54 15.89 32.46
N GLY A 222 19.76 15.65 32.95
CA GLY A 222 20.11 14.40 33.64
C GLY A 222 19.66 13.14 32.88
N PRO A 223 18.89 12.20 33.50
CA PRO A 223 18.39 11.00 32.82
C PRO A 223 17.15 11.23 31.95
N THR A 224 16.53 12.43 31.97
CA THR A 224 15.26 12.72 31.30
C THR A 224 15.32 12.47 29.79
N TRP A 225 16.44 12.79 29.12
CA TRP A 225 16.60 12.53 27.68
C TRP A 225 16.38 11.05 27.32
N PHE A 226 16.76 10.13 28.21
CA PHE A 226 16.64 8.69 27.99
C PHE A 226 15.17 8.26 28.02
N TYR A 227 14.39 8.80 28.96
CA TYR A 227 12.95 8.53 29.04
C TYR A 227 12.19 9.15 27.87
N VAL A 228 12.52 10.38 27.47
CA VAL A 228 11.91 11.02 26.30
C VAL A 228 12.24 10.25 25.02
N HIS A 229 13.50 9.88 24.80
CA HIS A 229 13.90 9.02 23.68
C HIS A 229 13.13 7.70 23.69
N SER A 230 13.13 7.00 24.83
CA SER A 230 12.46 5.69 24.94
C SER A 230 10.95 5.80 24.72
N GLY A 231 10.30 6.84 25.24
CA GLY A 231 8.88 7.09 25.05
C GLY A 231 8.51 7.35 23.59
N ILE A 232 9.30 8.19 22.88
CA ILE A 232 9.11 8.42 21.44
C ILE A 232 9.29 7.12 20.65
N GLN A 233 10.35 6.35 20.92
CA GLN A 233 10.63 5.12 20.18
C GLN A 233 9.60 4.01 20.44
N LEU A 234 9.15 3.84 21.68
CA LEU A 234 8.12 2.86 22.02
C LEU A 234 6.78 3.23 21.38
N SER A 235 6.41 4.52 21.37
CA SER A 235 5.20 5.01 20.70
C SER A 235 5.28 4.81 19.18
N ALA A 236 6.43 5.11 18.58
CA ALA A 236 6.68 4.85 17.16
C ALA A 236 6.53 3.36 16.84
N PHE A 237 7.18 2.49 17.61
CA PHE A 237 7.11 1.05 17.36
C PHE A 237 5.69 0.49 17.55
N PHE A 238 4.94 0.96 18.55
CA PHE A 238 3.55 0.57 18.76
C PHE A 238 2.66 0.95 17.57
N LEU A 239 2.65 2.23 17.18
CA LEU A 239 1.87 2.70 16.02
C LEU A 239 2.31 2.00 14.73
N GLY A 240 3.62 1.80 14.57
CA GLY A 240 4.20 1.07 13.45
C GLY A 240 3.79 -0.40 13.42
N THR A 241 3.58 -1.04 14.57
CA THR A 241 3.07 -2.43 14.67
C THR A 241 1.60 -2.50 14.24
N VAL A 242 0.77 -1.55 14.67
CA VAL A 242 -0.63 -1.45 14.21
C VAL A 242 -0.67 -1.23 12.70
N GLY A 243 0.13 -0.30 12.18
CA GLY A 243 0.27 -0.06 10.75
C GLY A 243 0.72 -1.33 9.99
N PHE A 244 1.72 -2.05 10.49
CA PHE A 244 2.20 -3.29 9.91
C PHE A 244 1.11 -4.37 9.86
N ALA A 245 0.37 -4.57 10.95
CA ALA A 245 -0.75 -5.52 11.01
C ALA A 245 -1.84 -5.20 9.99
N ILE A 246 -2.17 -3.91 9.80
CA ILE A 246 -3.10 -3.47 8.75
C ILE A 246 -2.57 -3.85 7.36
N GLY A 247 -1.26 -3.66 7.11
CA GLY A 247 -0.63 -4.03 5.85
C GLY A 247 -0.73 -5.53 5.55
N ILE A 248 -0.54 -6.39 6.57
CA ILE A 248 -0.74 -7.84 6.45
C ILE A 248 -2.21 -8.17 6.14
N ARG A 249 -3.15 -7.52 6.85
CA ARG A 249 -4.59 -7.73 6.63
C ARG A 249 -5.00 -7.33 5.22
N MET A 250 -4.51 -6.19 4.72
CA MET A 250 -4.72 -5.76 3.34
C MET A 250 -4.17 -6.77 2.32
N GLY A 251 -2.97 -7.31 2.56
CA GLY A 251 -2.42 -8.37 1.71
C GLY A 251 -3.28 -9.63 1.67
N ALA A 252 -3.90 -10.00 2.79
CA ALA A 252 -4.83 -11.13 2.84
C ALA A 252 -6.17 -10.86 2.14
N MET A 253 -6.63 -9.59 2.11
CA MET A 253 -7.87 -9.17 1.43
C MET A 253 -7.69 -8.93 -0.07
N SER A 254 -6.45 -8.80 -0.55
CA SER A 254 -6.14 -8.59 -1.97
C SER A 254 -5.21 -9.69 -2.53
N PRO A 255 -5.65 -10.96 -2.59
CA PRO A 255 -4.83 -12.04 -3.13
C PRO A 255 -4.39 -11.73 -4.58
N GLY A 256 -3.11 -11.95 -4.87
CA GLY A 256 -2.51 -11.71 -6.18
C GLY A 256 -1.95 -10.30 -6.39
N VAL A 257 -2.36 -9.30 -5.60
CA VAL A 257 -1.77 -7.95 -5.66
C VAL A 257 -0.57 -7.89 -4.73
N THR A 258 0.65 -7.83 -5.28
CA THR A 258 1.87 -7.79 -4.46
C THR A 258 2.75 -6.59 -4.77
N TYR A 259 3.02 -5.77 -3.75
CA TYR A 259 4.02 -4.70 -3.81
C TYR A 259 5.34 -5.20 -3.23
N GLY A 260 6.12 -5.88 -4.09
CA GLY A 260 7.29 -6.67 -3.67
C GLY A 260 8.33 -5.88 -2.88
N LEU A 261 8.74 -4.71 -3.36
CA LEU A 261 9.76 -3.88 -2.70
C LEU A 261 9.24 -3.32 -1.36
N HIS A 262 8.06 -2.69 -1.35
CA HIS A 262 7.40 -2.18 -0.14
C HIS A 262 7.35 -3.23 0.97
N ARG A 263 6.85 -4.41 0.62
CA ARG A 263 6.62 -5.48 1.56
C ARG A 263 7.94 -5.98 2.14
N LYS A 264 8.95 -6.23 1.29
CA LYS A 264 10.27 -6.69 1.74
C LYS A 264 10.93 -5.67 2.69
N LEU A 265 10.90 -4.39 2.32
CA LEU A 265 11.44 -3.31 3.17
C LEU A 265 10.66 -3.18 4.49
N GLY A 266 9.32 -3.25 4.45
CA GLY A 266 8.47 -3.20 5.63
C GLY A 266 8.72 -4.34 6.61
N PHE A 267 8.86 -5.58 6.12
CA PHE A 267 9.24 -6.73 6.95
C PHE A 267 10.63 -6.54 7.57
N ALA A 268 11.60 -6.08 6.79
CA ALA A 268 12.95 -5.81 7.31
C ALA A 268 12.94 -4.72 8.39
N ALA A 269 12.24 -3.61 8.16
CA ALA A 269 12.10 -2.51 9.12
C ALA A 269 11.41 -2.98 10.41
N PHE A 270 10.35 -3.77 10.31
CA PHE A 270 9.64 -4.31 11.47
C PHE A 270 10.53 -5.23 12.33
N CYS A 271 11.26 -6.16 11.70
CA CYS A 271 12.20 -7.04 12.39
C CYS A 271 13.32 -6.25 13.09
N LEU A 272 13.90 -5.25 12.41
CA LEU A 272 14.93 -4.39 13.01
C LEU A 272 14.38 -3.53 14.15
N GLY A 273 13.16 -3.02 14.02
CA GLY A 273 12.46 -2.30 15.08
C GLY A 273 12.24 -3.18 16.32
N ALA A 274 11.79 -4.43 16.12
CA ALA A 274 11.62 -5.39 17.20
C ALA A 274 12.96 -5.67 17.91
N LEU A 275 14.02 -5.97 17.15
CA LEU A 275 15.38 -6.10 17.67
C LEU A 275 15.81 -4.86 18.47
N GLN A 276 15.52 -3.66 17.96
CA GLN A 276 15.85 -2.41 18.63
C GLN A 276 15.11 -2.25 19.97
N THR A 277 13.86 -2.67 20.07
CA THR A 277 13.12 -2.65 21.36
C THR A 277 13.66 -3.65 22.37
N LEU A 278 14.14 -4.83 21.94
CA LEU A 278 14.82 -5.79 22.81
C LEU A 278 16.11 -5.22 23.42
N ALA A 279 16.70 -4.18 22.80
CA ALA A 279 17.85 -3.49 23.38
C ALA A 279 17.54 -2.89 24.76
N LEU A 280 16.28 -2.53 25.05
CA LEU A 280 15.87 -2.04 26.37
C LEU A 280 15.92 -3.16 27.42
N LEU A 281 15.43 -4.35 27.09
CA LEU A 281 15.38 -5.50 28.00
C LEU A 281 16.79 -6.02 28.33
N PHE A 282 17.66 -6.10 27.32
CA PHE A 282 19.02 -6.63 27.48
C PHE A 282 20.07 -5.54 27.73
N ARG A 283 19.67 -4.37 28.25
CA ARG A 283 20.55 -3.22 28.48
C ARG A 283 21.54 -3.51 29.62
N PRO A 284 22.86 -3.69 29.34
CA PRO A 284 23.83 -4.00 30.39
C PRO A 284 24.12 -2.76 31.26
N LYS A 285 24.53 -2.98 32.53
CA LYS A 285 25.06 -1.92 33.40
C LYS A 285 26.23 -1.20 32.72
N THR A 286 26.43 0.08 33.04
CA THR A 286 27.45 0.94 32.41
C THR A 286 28.88 0.41 32.58
N THR A 287 29.14 -0.33 33.66
CA THR A 287 30.43 -0.96 33.99
C THR A 287 30.65 -2.33 33.34
N HIS A 288 29.64 -2.89 32.65
CA HIS A 288 29.71 -4.24 32.12
C HIS A 288 30.48 -4.33 30.79
N LYS A 289 31.32 -5.35 30.60
CA LYS A 289 32.12 -5.53 29.36
C LYS A 289 31.27 -5.55 28.07
N PHE A 290 30.08 -6.17 28.11
CA PHE A 290 29.16 -6.22 26.97
C PHE A 290 28.51 -4.88 26.60
N ARG A 291 28.67 -3.83 27.42
CA ARG A 291 28.11 -2.50 27.15
C ARG A 291 28.61 -1.92 25.82
N LYS A 292 29.85 -2.21 25.42
CA LYS A 292 30.43 -1.75 24.15
C LYS A 292 29.71 -2.37 22.95
N TYR A 293 29.51 -3.69 22.96
CA TYR A 293 28.81 -4.40 21.90
C TYR A 293 27.34 -3.99 21.83
N TRP A 294 26.67 -3.86 22.98
CA TRP A 294 25.31 -3.36 23.05
C TRP A 294 25.17 -1.96 22.43
N LYS A 295 26.09 -1.03 22.70
CA LYS A 295 26.09 0.31 22.08
C LYS A 295 26.25 0.24 20.56
N SER A 296 27.16 -0.61 20.07
CA SER A 296 27.39 -0.79 18.64
C SER A 296 26.14 -1.33 17.94
N TYR A 297 25.59 -2.43 18.48
CA TYR A 297 24.33 -3.03 18.06
C TYR A 297 23.20 -2.01 18.02
N HIS A 298 22.97 -1.30 19.13
CA HIS A 298 21.86 -0.35 19.26
C HIS A 298 21.97 0.83 18.28
N HIS A 299 23.18 1.33 18.02
CA HIS A 299 23.37 2.38 17.03
C HIS A 299 23.19 1.85 15.60
N PHE A 300 23.86 0.76 15.24
CA PHE A 300 23.80 0.22 13.88
C PHE A 300 22.37 -0.17 13.48
N VAL A 301 21.72 -1.00 14.30
CA VAL A 301 20.33 -1.43 14.06
C VAL A 301 19.38 -0.23 14.08
N GLY A 302 19.59 0.72 15.00
CA GLY A 302 18.79 1.94 15.09
C GLY A 302 18.85 2.80 13.82
N TYR A 303 20.05 3.10 13.31
CA TYR A 303 20.19 3.89 12.08
C TYR A 303 19.67 3.14 10.85
N SER A 304 19.93 1.83 10.74
CA SER A 304 19.35 1.01 9.66
C SER A 304 17.82 1.05 9.69
N CYS A 305 17.22 0.98 10.88
CA CYS A 305 15.77 1.06 11.05
C CYS A 305 15.20 2.42 10.62
N VAL A 306 15.88 3.52 10.95
CA VAL A 306 15.49 4.87 10.53
C VAL A 306 15.52 5.01 9.00
N VAL A 307 16.63 4.59 8.37
CA VAL A 307 16.79 4.67 6.90
C VAL A 307 15.74 3.81 6.20
N LEU A 308 15.58 2.55 6.61
CA LEU A 308 14.61 1.65 6.01
C LEU A 308 13.17 2.11 6.23
N GLY A 309 12.85 2.66 7.41
CA GLY A 309 11.54 3.24 7.70
C GLY A 309 11.19 4.37 6.74
N VAL A 310 12.06 5.36 6.59
CA VAL A 310 11.87 6.51 5.69
C VAL A 310 11.77 6.07 4.23
N VAL A 311 12.69 5.21 3.76
CA VAL A 311 12.67 4.68 2.39
C VAL A 311 11.38 3.89 2.12
N ASN A 312 10.92 3.10 3.09
CA ASN A 312 9.70 2.33 2.93
C ASN A 312 8.44 3.21 2.89
N VAL A 313 8.42 4.34 3.59
CA VAL A 313 7.35 5.35 3.48
C VAL A 313 7.32 5.98 2.08
N PHE A 314 8.48 6.36 1.53
CA PHE A 314 8.56 6.84 0.14
C PHE A 314 8.05 5.80 -0.86
N GLN A 315 8.45 4.55 -0.67
CA GLN A 315 7.95 3.46 -1.48
C GLN A 315 6.41 3.37 -1.35
N GLY A 316 5.87 3.46 -0.13
CA GLY A 316 4.43 3.44 0.13
C GLY A 316 3.66 4.49 -0.68
N PHE A 317 4.18 5.72 -0.80
CA PHE A 317 3.58 6.75 -1.66
C PHE A 317 3.54 6.33 -3.14
N GLU A 318 4.60 5.71 -3.67
CA GLU A 318 4.61 5.21 -5.06
C GLU A 318 3.58 4.09 -5.26
N VAL A 319 3.46 3.18 -4.29
CA VAL A 319 2.49 2.06 -4.33
C VAL A 319 1.04 2.55 -4.34
N MET A 320 0.76 3.63 -3.62
CA MET A 320 -0.57 4.24 -3.59
C MET A 320 -0.85 5.09 -4.84
N GLY A 321 0.11 5.27 -5.76
CA GLY A 321 -0.02 6.19 -6.89
C GLY A 321 0.07 7.68 -6.48
N GLU A 322 0.47 7.95 -5.23
CA GLU A 322 0.52 9.28 -4.63
C GLU A 322 1.94 9.89 -4.72
N GLY A 323 2.74 9.43 -5.68
CA GLY A 323 4.13 9.85 -5.88
C GLY A 323 4.33 11.34 -6.22
N ARG A 324 3.27 12.02 -6.66
CA ARG A 324 3.22 13.47 -6.97
C ARG A 324 2.22 14.25 -6.11
N SER A 325 1.80 13.68 -4.98
CA SER A 325 0.75 14.24 -4.13
C SER A 325 1.25 15.37 -3.22
N TYR A 326 0.32 16.24 -2.81
CA TYR A 326 0.58 17.22 -1.74
C TYR A 326 0.91 16.56 -0.40
N ALA A 327 0.40 15.36 -0.13
CA ALA A 327 0.73 14.60 1.06
C ALA A 327 2.21 14.19 1.09
N LYS A 328 2.74 13.70 -0.03
CA LYS A 328 4.18 13.39 -0.16
C LYS A 328 5.03 14.65 -0.05
N LEU A 329 4.60 15.76 -0.66
CA LEU A 329 5.28 17.04 -0.51
C LEU A 329 5.34 17.48 0.97
N GLY A 330 4.22 17.40 1.69
CA GLY A 330 4.16 17.71 3.12
C GLY A 330 5.10 16.83 3.94
N TYR A 331 5.14 15.52 3.66
CA TYR A 331 6.08 14.60 4.28
C TYR A 331 7.55 14.98 4.01
N CYS A 332 7.89 15.33 2.76
CA CYS A 332 9.22 15.82 2.39
C CYS A 332 9.60 17.11 3.12
N LEU A 333 8.66 18.05 3.28
CA LEU A 333 8.88 19.28 4.02
C LEU A 333 9.17 18.99 5.49
N CYS A 334 8.36 18.16 6.15
CA CYS A 334 8.60 17.73 7.53
C CYS A 334 9.99 17.09 7.71
N LEU A 335 10.37 16.18 6.82
CA LEU A 335 11.67 15.51 6.88
C LEU A 335 12.83 16.49 6.64
N SER A 336 12.68 17.40 5.66
CA SER A 336 13.66 18.44 5.35
C SER A 336 13.85 19.40 6.52
N THR A 337 12.77 19.80 7.18
CA THR A 337 12.81 20.61 8.40
C THR A 337 13.56 19.88 9.52
N LEU A 338 13.29 18.59 9.73
CA LEU A 338 14.00 17.79 10.74
C LEU A 338 15.49 17.71 10.45
N VAL A 339 15.88 17.47 9.20
CA VAL A 339 17.28 17.47 8.76
C VAL A 339 17.93 18.84 8.96
N GLY A 340 17.23 19.93 8.61
CA GLY A 340 17.69 21.29 8.85
C GLY A 340 17.93 21.60 10.32
N ILE A 341 17.03 21.16 11.21
CA ILE A 341 17.21 21.26 12.67
C ILE A 341 18.46 20.49 13.11
N CYS A 342 18.68 19.27 12.61
CA CYS A 342 19.89 18.50 12.93
C CYS A 342 21.17 19.25 12.52
N ILE A 343 21.21 19.80 11.30
CA ILE A 343 22.36 20.56 10.83
C ILE A 343 22.60 21.77 11.74
N ALA A 344 21.56 22.53 12.08
CA ALA A 344 21.68 23.68 12.98
C ALA A 344 22.18 23.28 14.38
N LEU A 345 21.66 22.20 14.96
CA LEU A 345 22.09 21.69 16.27
C LEU A 345 23.52 21.16 16.23
N GLU A 346 23.94 20.56 15.12
CA GLU A 346 25.32 20.08 14.93
C GLU A 346 26.31 21.26 14.84
N VAL A 347 25.98 22.28 14.04
CA VAL A 347 26.77 23.52 13.96
C VAL A 347 26.89 24.18 15.32
N ASN A 348 25.78 24.32 16.06
CA ASN A 348 25.81 24.89 17.41
C ASN A 348 26.67 24.06 18.37
N SER A 349 26.59 22.73 18.29
CA SER A 349 27.40 21.83 19.12
C SER A 349 28.91 22.00 18.83
N TRP A 350 29.29 22.16 17.56
CA TRP A 350 30.66 22.47 17.15
C TRP A 350 31.14 23.83 17.64
N VAL A 351 30.30 24.87 17.53
CA VAL A 351 30.62 26.21 18.03
C VAL A 351 30.88 26.17 19.54
N ILE A 352 30.02 25.48 20.30
CA ILE A 352 30.19 25.31 21.76
C ILE A 352 31.49 24.55 22.06
N PHE A 353 31.80 23.49 21.31
CA PHE A 353 33.03 22.71 21.47
C PHE A 353 34.29 23.56 21.23
N CYS A 354 34.33 24.31 20.13
CA CYS A 354 35.43 25.22 19.81
C CYS A 354 35.58 26.32 20.87
N ARG A 355 34.48 26.89 21.37
CA ARG A 355 34.50 27.89 22.45
C ARG A 355 35.09 27.31 23.74
N LYS A 356 34.65 26.13 24.17
CA LYS A 356 35.19 25.46 25.37
C LYS A 356 36.67 25.14 25.22
N SER A 357 37.10 24.64 24.06
CA SER A 357 38.51 24.39 23.77
C SER A 357 39.36 25.68 23.88
N LYS A 358 38.83 26.81 23.37
CA LYS A 358 39.49 28.12 23.50
C LYS A 358 39.53 28.60 24.95
N GLU A 359 38.44 28.46 25.70
CA GLU A 359 38.40 28.79 27.14
C GLU A 359 39.40 27.95 27.96
N GLU A 360 39.48 26.64 27.71
CA GLU A 360 40.45 25.75 28.35
C GLU A 360 41.89 26.11 27.99
N LYS A 361 42.16 26.49 26.73
CA LYS A 361 43.47 26.97 26.29
C LYS A 361 43.85 28.27 27.00
N MET A 362 42.95 29.26 27.04
CA MET A 362 43.17 30.53 27.77
C MET A 362 43.38 30.30 29.27
N ARG A 363 42.70 29.32 29.87
CA ARG A 363 42.88 28.94 31.28
C ARG A 363 44.25 28.28 31.53
N ARG A 364 44.75 27.45 30.60
CA ARG A 364 46.11 26.88 30.66
C ARG A 364 47.20 27.94 30.48
N GLU A 365 46.95 28.94 29.65
CA GLU A 365 47.87 30.05 29.38
C GLU A 365 47.80 31.17 30.45
N GLY A 366 46.97 31.01 31.50
CA GLY A 366 46.87 31.97 32.60
C GLY A 366 46.13 33.27 32.27
N LEU A 367 45.50 33.36 31.10
CA LEU A 367 44.79 34.55 30.61
C LEU A 367 43.41 34.75 31.26
N ILE A 368 42.92 33.76 32.01
CA ILE A 368 41.67 33.82 32.77
C ILE A 368 41.94 33.30 34.19
N SER A 369 42.00 34.21 35.17
CA SER A 369 42.05 33.85 36.59
C SER A 369 40.66 33.46 37.08
N GLY A 370 40.53 32.31 37.75
CA GLY A 370 39.27 31.91 38.37
C GLY A 370 38.96 32.85 39.52
N SER A 371 37.84 33.58 39.46
CA SER A 371 37.30 34.25 40.63
C SER A 371 36.74 33.17 41.57
N ASP A 372 37.55 32.77 42.55
CA ASP A 372 37.00 32.32 43.83
C ASP A 372 36.18 33.47 44.42
N LYS A 373 34.96 33.17 44.85
CA LYS A 373 34.24 33.98 45.84
C LYS A 373 33.67 33.04 46.88
N GLY A 374 34.41 32.93 47.99
CA GLY A 374 33.90 32.41 49.25
C GLY A 374 33.11 33.45 50.03
N SER A 375 32.46 33.00 51.12
CA SER A 375 32.07 33.84 52.25
C SER A 375 31.70 32.93 53.43
N GLY A 376 32.49 33.03 54.50
CA GLY A 376 32.31 32.35 55.78
C GLY A 376 33.06 33.10 56.88
N ILE A 377 32.74 34.39 56.99
CA ILE A 377 32.81 35.35 58.12
C ILE A 377 33.79 35.03 59.27
N HIS A 378 34.76 35.94 59.42
CA HIS A 378 35.53 36.17 60.64
C HIS A 378 34.67 36.96 61.64
N SER A 379 34.55 36.49 62.88
CA SER A 379 34.31 37.34 64.06
C SER A 379 35.26 36.89 65.15
N GLY A 380 36.07 37.82 65.65
CA GLY A 380 36.98 37.57 66.77
C GLY A 380 36.45 38.25 68.02
N THR A 381 36.67 37.66 69.19
CA THR A 381 37.21 38.36 70.38
C THR A 381 37.60 37.35 71.47
N HIS A 382 38.88 37.44 71.88
CA HIS A 382 39.44 37.38 73.24
C HIS A 382 39.04 36.34 74.32
N SER A 383 40.11 35.90 75.00
CA SER A 383 40.22 35.33 76.37
C SER A 383 39.53 33.98 76.61
N GLY A 384 40.11 32.98 77.25
CA GLY A 384 41.35 32.81 78.01
C GLY A 384 41.14 31.61 78.95
N ILE A 385 42.25 31.02 79.41
CA ILE A 385 42.37 30.25 80.67
C ILE A 385 41.86 28.79 80.67
N HIS A 386 42.86 27.91 80.78
CA HIS A 386 42.97 26.65 81.56
C HIS A 386 41.84 25.61 81.59
N GLY A 387 42.25 24.36 81.42
CA GLY A 387 41.55 23.17 81.92
C GLY A 387 41.71 21.98 80.99
#